data_AF-A0A7S0LXK0-F1
#
_entry.id   AF-A0A7S0LXK0-F1
#
_cell.length_a   1.000
_cell.length_b   1.000
_cell.length_c   1.000
_cell.angle_alpha   90.00
_cell.angle_beta   90.00
_cell.angle_gamma   90.00
#
_symmetry.space_group_name_H-M   'P 1'
#
loop_
_entity.id
_entity.type
_entity.pdbx_description
1 polymer ?
#
loop_
_entity_poly.entity_id
_entity_poly.type
_entity_poly.pdbx_seq_one_letter_code
_entity_poly.pdbx_strand_id
1 'polypeptide(L)'
;AALTKLVVRTSAAADPAVVNERAGEAMGWICAMARLGQSGATPVALGSDGLERLWLCLITLSDLGNARLMHVWGDSCRASFAALLVEKQRAAATARAAESEGA
;
A
#
# COMPACT_ATOMS: atom_id res chain seq x y z
N ALA A 1 -0.85 -4.99 2.39
CA ALA A 1 -0.21 -3.66 2.31
C ALA A 1 -0.28 -2.83 3.59
N ALA A 2 -1.33 -2.94 4.43
CA ALA A 2 -1.42 -2.14 5.66
C ALA A 2 -0.24 -2.39 6.63
N LEU A 3 0.13 -3.66 6.84
CA LEU A 3 1.29 -4.06 7.66
C LEU A 3 2.59 -3.40 7.16
N THR A 4 2.90 -3.52 5.87
CA THR A 4 4.08 -2.90 5.26
C THR A 4 4.11 -1.39 5.45
N LYS A 5 2.99 -0.69 5.22
CA LYS A 5 2.91 0.75 5.43
C LYS A 5 3.12 1.16 6.89
N LEU A 6 2.67 0.34 7.84
CA LEU A 6 2.89 0.61 9.26
C LEU A 6 4.39 0.55 9.58
N VAL A 7 5.05 -0.55 9.21
CA VAL A 7 6.50 -0.73 9.42
C VAL A 7 7.30 0.40 8.76
N VAL A 8 7.01 0.74 7.51
CA VAL A 8 7.67 1.84 6.76
C VAL A 8 7.52 3.19 7.46
N ARG A 9 6.37 3.47 8.09
CA ARG A 9 6.14 4.75 8.77
C ARG A 9 6.83 4.81 10.14
N THR A 10 6.90 3.69 10.84
CA THR A 10 7.52 3.62 12.16
C THR A 10 9.04 3.48 12.08
N SER A 11 9.59 3.00 10.96
CA SER A 11 11.02 2.74 10.82
C SER A 11 11.89 3.99 10.91
N ALA A 12 11.36 5.17 10.58
CA ALA A 12 12.09 6.42 10.65
C ALA A 12 12.37 6.91 12.08
N ALA A 13 11.61 6.45 13.08
CA ALA A 13 11.67 6.92 14.46
C ALA A 13 12.03 5.81 15.47
N ALA A 14 12.21 4.58 15.01
CA ALA A 14 12.42 3.41 15.85
C ALA A 14 13.88 2.93 15.82
N ASP A 15 14.29 2.27 16.89
CA ASP A 15 15.57 1.57 16.99
C ASP A 15 15.68 0.46 15.91
N PRO A 16 16.82 0.34 15.19
CA PRO A 16 16.97 -0.66 14.13
C PRO A 16 16.64 -2.10 14.54
N ALA A 17 16.92 -2.51 15.78
CA ALA A 17 16.59 -3.86 16.23
C ALA A 17 15.06 -4.07 16.27
N VAL A 18 14.32 -3.09 16.79
CA VAL A 18 12.86 -3.09 16.82
C VAL A 18 12.30 -3.07 15.39
N VAL A 19 12.88 -2.26 14.49
CA VAL A 19 12.45 -2.22 13.09
C VAL A 19 12.59 -3.58 12.42
N ASN A 20 13.72 -4.26 12.63
CA ASN A 20 13.98 -5.58 12.07
C ASN A 20 13.03 -6.65 12.63
N GLU A 21 12.75 -6.62 13.93
CA GLU A 21 11.76 -7.51 14.56
C GLU A 21 10.37 -7.34 13.92
N ARG A 22 9.90 -6.09 13.80
CA ARG A 22 8.58 -5.78 13.22
C ARG A 22 8.52 -6.09 11.73
N ALA A 23 9.59 -5.86 11.00
CA ALA A 23 9.69 -6.23 9.59
C ALA A 23 9.61 -7.75 9.42
N GLY A 24 10.36 -8.51 10.23
CA GLY A 24 10.33 -9.98 10.24
C GLY A 24 8.95 -10.54 10.57
N GLU A 25 8.29 -10.01 11.60
CA GLU A 25 6.91 -10.38 11.96
C GLU A 25 5.94 -10.12 10.81
N ALA A 26 5.98 -8.92 10.22
CA ALA A 26 5.13 -8.57 9.09
C ALA A 26 5.38 -9.46 7.86
N MET A 27 6.64 -9.78 7.57
CA MET A 27 7.01 -10.72 6.49
C MET A 27 6.44 -12.11 6.75
N GLY A 28 6.50 -12.60 7.99
CA GLY A 28 5.91 -13.89 8.39
C GLY A 28 4.41 -13.95 8.10
N TRP A 29 3.66 -12.91 8.52
CA TRP A 29 2.23 -12.81 8.23
C TRP A 29 1.92 -12.76 6.73
N ILE A 30 2.70 -12.00 5.95
CA ILE A 30 2.53 -11.90 4.50
C ILE A 30 2.78 -13.25 3.81
N CYS A 31 3.83 -13.97 4.21
CA CYS A 31 4.11 -15.32 3.71
C CYS A 31 2.97 -16.30 4.05
N ALA A 32 2.43 -16.24 5.26
CA ALA A 32 1.28 -17.06 5.65
C ALA A 32 0.04 -16.74 4.79
N MET A 33 -0.24 -15.46 4.54
CA MET A 33 -1.33 -15.02 3.66
C MET A 33 -1.15 -15.52 2.22
N ALA A 34 0.06 -15.45 1.67
CA ALA A 34 0.36 -15.92 0.33
C ALA A 34 0.13 -17.44 0.20
N ARG A 35 0.65 -18.22 1.15
CA ARG A 35 0.48 -19.68 1.17
C ARG A 35 -0.98 -20.08 1.34
N LEU A 36 -1.69 -19.44 2.27
CA LEU A 36 -3.11 -19.69 2.49
C LEU A 36 -3.92 -19.39 1.22
N GLY A 37 -3.65 -18.25 0.58
CA GLY A 37 -4.33 -17.84 -0.65
C GLY A 37 -4.10 -18.77 -1.86
N GLN A 38 -2.98 -19.49 -1.88
CA GLN A 38 -2.65 -20.49 -2.90
C GLN A 38 -3.11 -21.91 -2.56
N SER A 39 -3.43 -22.19 -1.29
CA SER A 39 -3.75 -23.54 -0.82
C SER A 39 -5.11 -24.06 -1.26
N GLY A 40 -5.99 -23.21 -1.78
CA GLY A 40 -7.39 -23.55 -2.06
C GLY A 40 -8.27 -23.71 -0.82
N ALA A 41 -7.73 -23.49 0.39
CA ALA A 41 -8.48 -23.56 1.65
C ALA A 41 -9.38 -22.34 1.89
N THR A 42 -9.23 -21.27 1.10
CA THR A 42 -10.04 -20.06 1.20
C THR A 42 -11.16 -20.06 0.16
N PRO A 43 -12.38 -19.56 0.49
CA PRO A 43 -13.49 -19.48 -0.45
C PRO A 43 -13.18 -18.65 -1.69
N VAL A 44 -12.27 -17.68 -1.54
CA VAL A 44 -11.76 -16.84 -2.62
C VAL A 44 -10.27 -17.13 -2.76
N ALA A 45 -9.87 -17.62 -3.92
CA ALA A 45 -8.46 -17.83 -4.23
C ALA A 45 -7.74 -16.48 -4.34
N LEU A 46 -6.46 -16.45 -3.94
CA LEU A 46 -5.64 -15.27 -4.15
C LEU A 46 -5.27 -15.18 -5.63
N GLY A 47 -5.82 -14.18 -6.31
CA GLY A 47 -5.48 -13.89 -7.71
C GLY A 47 -4.03 -13.44 -7.89
N SER A 48 -3.56 -13.42 -9.14
CA SER A 48 -2.20 -13.01 -9.51
C SER A 48 -1.83 -11.61 -8.99
N ASP A 49 -2.71 -10.62 -9.19
CA ASP A 49 -2.52 -9.25 -8.66
C ASP A 49 -2.35 -9.24 -7.13
N GLY A 50 -3.17 -10.03 -6.42
CA GLY A 50 -3.09 -10.15 -4.98
C GLY A 50 -1.73 -10.71 -4.54
N LEU A 51 -1.24 -11.73 -5.23
CA LEU A 51 0.06 -12.35 -4.96
C LEU A 51 1.23 -11.42 -5.29
N GLU A 52 1.20 -10.74 -6.44
CA GLU A 52 2.20 -9.74 -6.82
C GLU A 52 2.30 -8.61 -5.79
N ARG A 53 1.16 -8.17 -5.26
CA ARG A 53 1.13 -7.17 -4.19
C ARG A 53 1.75 -7.67 -2.89
N LEU A 54 1.57 -8.95 -2.54
CA LEU A 54 2.25 -9.55 -1.39
C LEU A 54 3.76 -9.65 -1.63
N TRP A 55 4.20 -10.01 -2.84
CA TRP A 55 5.62 -10.03 -3.19
C TRP A 55 6.26 -8.65 -3.10
N LEU A 56 5.61 -7.62 -3.63
CA LEU A 56 6.09 -6.24 -3.50
C LEU A 56 6.20 -5.82 -2.02
N CYS A 57 5.27 -6.25 -1.17
CA CYS A 57 5.35 -6.01 0.27
C CYS A 57 6.56 -6.70 0.90
N LEU A 58 6.89 -7.93 0.51
CA LEU A 58 8.07 -8.67 0.99
C LEU A 58 9.37 -8.00 0.55
N ILE A 59 9.48 -7.63 -0.73
CA ILE A 59 10.64 -6.91 -1.28
C ILE A 59 10.89 -5.61 -0.51
N THR A 60 9.81 -4.85 -0.24
CA THR A 60 9.91 -3.60 0.51
C THR A 60 10.38 -3.82 1.95
N LEU A 61 9.88 -4.86 2.62
CA LEU A 61 10.26 -5.16 4.01
C LEU A 61 11.66 -5.76 4.14
N SER A 62 12.16 -6.45 3.11
CA SER A 62 13.51 -7.01 3.11
C SER A 62 14.61 -5.96 2.93
N ASP A 63 14.27 -4.78 2.41
CA ASP A 63 15.22 -3.70 2.18
C ASP A 63 14.58 -2.34 2.52
N LEU A 64 14.38 -2.10 3.82
CA LEU A 64 13.90 -0.82 4.34
C LEU A 64 14.93 0.32 4.16
N GLY A 65 16.17 0.00 3.79
CA GLY A 65 17.20 0.98 3.41
C GLY A 65 17.02 1.53 1.99
N ASN A 66 16.12 0.94 1.19
CA ASN A 66 15.86 1.37 -0.17
C ASN A 66 15.11 2.71 -0.22
N ALA A 67 15.85 3.81 -0.29
CA ALA A 67 15.28 5.17 -0.30
C ALA A 67 14.18 5.36 -1.36
N ARG A 68 14.30 4.72 -2.54
CA ARG A 68 13.29 4.82 -3.60
C ARG A 68 11.99 4.14 -3.19
N LEU A 69 12.04 2.90 -2.69
CA LEU A 69 10.85 2.21 -2.21
C LEU A 69 10.22 2.95 -1.03
N MET A 70 11.03 3.40 -0.07
CA MET A 70 10.55 4.15 1.09
C MET A 70 9.81 5.43 0.68
N HIS A 71 10.35 6.19 -0.28
CA HIS A 71 9.69 7.39 -0.82
C HIS A 71 8.39 7.07 -1.57
N VAL A 72 8.33 5.96 -2.32
CA VAL A 72 7.10 5.54 -3.00
C VAL A 72 6.00 5.22 -2.00
N TRP A 73 6.32 4.42 -0.99
CA TRP A 73 5.37 3.94 0.01
C TRP A 73 4.96 5.00 1.05
N GLY A 74 5.88 5.91 1.40
CA GLY A 74 5.66 7.00 2.35
C GLY A 74 4.90 8.18 1.74
N ASP A 75 5.35 8.63 0.57
CA ASP A 75 5.02 9.97 0.05
C ASP A 75 4.39 9.93 -1.34
N SER A 76 5.02 9.27 -2.31
CA SER A 76 4.60 9.35 -3.72
C SER A 76 3.15 8.87 -3.91
N CYS A 77 2.81 7.70 -3.35
CA CYS A 77 1.44 7.20 -3.44
C CYS A 77 0.44 8.18 -2.83
N ARG A 78 0.78 8.79 -1.69
CA ARG A 78 -0.10 9.76 -1.02
C ARG A 78 -0.30 11.01 -1.88
N ALA A 79 0.78 11.55 -2.43
CA ALA A 79 0.75 12.73 -3.29
C ALA A 79 -0.10 12.48 -4.55
N SER A 80 0.10 11.34 -5.23
CA SER A 80 -0.70 10.98 -6.40
C SER A 80 -2.18 10.83 -6.07
N PHE A 81 -2.53 10.21 -4.94
CA PHE A 81 -3.93 10.10 -4.52
C PHE A 81 -4.54 11.46 -4.18
N ALA A 82 -3.79 12.35 -3.53
CA ALA A 82 -4.26 13.70 -3.22
C ALA A 82 -4.53 14.51 -4.51
N ALA A 83 -3.63 14.45 -5.48
CA ALA A 83 -3.80 15.11 -6.77
C ALA A 83 -5.05 14.58 -7.51
N LEU A 84 -5.22 13.26 -7.56
CA LEU A 84 -6.40 12.64 -8.18
C LEU A 84 -7.70 13.08 -7.50
N LEU A 85 -7.71 13.19 -6.17
CA LEU A 85 -8.89 13.65 -5.43
C LEU A 85 -9.25 15.10 -5.78
N VAL A 86 -8.26 15.99 -5.89
CA VAL A 86 -8.47 17.39 -6.29
C VAL A 86 -9.05 17.47 -7.70
N GLU A 87 -8.51 16.70 -8.64
CA GLU A 87 -9.03 16.65 -10.01
C GLU A 87 -10.47 16.14 -10.07
N LYS A 88 -10.78 15.08 -9.32
CA LYS A 88 -12.14 14.53 -9.26
C LYS A 88 -13.13 15.52 -8.64
N GLN A 89 -12.73 16.24 -7.60
CA GLN A 89 -13.55 17.30 -7.01
C GLN A 89 -13.81 18.44 -8.01
N ARG A 90 -12.79 18.84 -8.77
CA ARG A 90 -12.93 19.88 -9.80
C ARG A 90 -13.89 19.45 -10.91
N ALA A 91 -13.74 18.23 -11.43
CA ALA A 91 -14.62 17.68 -12.46
C ALA A 91 -16.08 17.58 -11.98
N ALA A 92 -16.30 17.19 -10.72
CA ALA A 92 -17.64 17.14 -10.14
C ALA A 92 -18.26 18.54 -9.99
N ALA A 93 -17.47 19.56 -9.62
CA ALA A 93 -17.93 20.93 -9.53
C ALA A 93 -18.32 21.51 -10.89
N THR A 94 -17.53 21.25 -11.94
CA THR A 94 -17.85 21.69 -13.30
C THR A 94 -19.09 21.02 -13.86
N ALA A 95 -19.30 19.72 -13.58
CA ALA A 95 -20.51 19.02 -14.00
C ALA A 95 -21.76 19.63 -13.36
N ARG A 96 -21.72 19.93 -12.06
CA ARG A 96 -22.82 20.59 -11.34
C ARG A 96 -23.12 21.99 -11.86
N ALA A 97 -22.08 22.76 -12.20
CA ALA A 97 -22.25 24.10 -12.77
C ALA A 97 -22.94 24.04 -14.16
N ALA A 98 -22.54 23.09 -15.01
CA ALA A 98 -23.15 22.88 -16.32
C ALA A 98 -24.62 22.43 -16.21
N GLU A 99 -24.96 21.60 -15.21
CA GLU A 99 -26.35 21.22 -14.92
C GLU A 99 -27.20 22.42 -14.46
N SER A 100 -26.61 23.40 -13.75
CA SER A 100 -27.32 24.59 -13.29
C SER A 100 -27.50 25.68 -14.34
N GLU A 101 -26.70 25.69 -15.41
CA GLU A 101 -26.84 26.62 -16.55
C GLU A 101 -27.74 26.07 -17.66
N GLY A 102 -27.99 24.75 -17.68
CA GLY A 102 -28.87 24.07 -18.63
C GLY A 102 -30.32 23.89 -18.19
N ALA A 103 -30.70 24.44 -17.02
CA ALA A 103 -32.05 24.42 -16.44
C ALA A 103 -32.62 25.84 -16.37
#